data_AF-A0A0F9LKT9-F1
#
_entry.id   AF-A0A0F9LKT9-F1
#
_cell.length_a   1.000
_cell.length_b   1.000
_cell.length_c   1.000
_cell.angle_alpha   90.00
_cell.angle_beta   90.00
_cell.angle_gamma   90.00
#
_symmetry.space_group_name_H-M   'P 1'
#
loop_
_entity.id
_entity.type
_entity.pdbx_description
1 polymer ?
#
loop_
_entity_poly.entity_id
_entity_poly.type
_entity_poly.pdbx_seq_one_letter_code
_entity_poly.pdbx_strand_id
1 'polypeptide(L)'
;MADKPVPVDEKDLQDQLKANPKSKGWNNPNSRKNLRQHRKKEDEFIIPEVVADDGDDGTLQAQEIVRGRKLSPEMVKKLIPERGVFTAEEKRRFTGIVVQYLSDFKNEEPTASDADDIFEIAKSDILEMRILKATKNDTAAMIHSNQAFEKIYKRKQSAKENLAARRTDRKDDRNAREITIVDLVVNYDNEQKQLEKQRVERLLEENKKTDEKLKKVIREDNF
;
A
#
# COMPACT_ATOMS: atom_id res chain seq x y z
N MET A 1 19.47 -25.51 26.79
CA MET A 1 18.47 -26.55 27.09
C MET A 1 17.15 -26.05 26.54
N ALA A 2 16.51 -26.78 25.63
CA ALA A 2 15.27 -26.34 24.99
C ALA A 2 14.08 -26.67 25.90
N ASP A 3 13.37 -25.65 26.36
CA ASP A 3 12.12 -25.80 27.12
C ASP A 3 11.08 -26.49 26.22
N LYS A 4 10.60 -27.65 26.69
CA LYS A 4 9.52 -28.37 26.02
C LYS A 4 8.21 -27.61 26.23
N PRO A 5 7.34 -27.51 25.21
CA PRO A 5 6.05 -26.86 25.35
C PRO A 5 5.19 -27.62 26.38
N VAL A 6 4.69 -26.90 27.37
CA VAL A 6 3.79 -27.44 28.39
C VAL A 6 2.48 -27.85 27.70
N PRO A 7 2.01 -29.10 27.84
CA PRO A 7 0.75 -29.53 27.27
C PRO A 7 -0.39 -28.80 27.99
N VAL A 8 -1.14 -28.00 27.24
CA VAL A 8 -2.31 -27.29 27.77
C VAL A 8 -3.43 -28.31 27.96
N ASP A 9 -3.88 -28.48 29.20
CA ASP A 9 -4.91 -29.46 29.56
C ASP A 9 -6.29 -28.96 29.09
N GLU A 10 -6.96 -29.75 28.26
CA GLU A 10 -8.23 -29.37 27.61
C GLU A 10 -9.36 -29.10 28.61
N LYS A 11 -9.26 -29.67 29.82
CA LYS A 11 -10.21 -29.41 30.91
C LYS A 11 -10.13 -27.99 31.45
N ASP A 12 -8.92 -27.46 31.63
CA ASP A 12 -8.72 -26.10 32.16
C ASP A 12 -9.26 -25.04 31.19
N LEU A 13 -9.12 -25.29 29.88
CA LEU A 13 -9.72 -24.46 28.83
C LEU A 13 -11.25 -24.46 28.88
N GLN A 14 -11.87 -25.63 29.11
CA GLN A 14 -13.34 -25.75 29.17
C GLN A 14 -13.93 -25.07 30.42
N ASP A 15 -13.22 -25.11 31.54
CA ASP A 15 -13.70 -24.48 32.77
C ASP A 15 -13.51 -22.96 32.73
N GLN A 16 -12.44 -22.46 32.10
CA GLN A 16 -12.29 -21.03 31.77
C GLN A 16 -13.36 -20.51 30.80
N LEU A 17 -13.81 -21.35 29.85
CA LEU A 17 -14.89 -21.04 28.91
C LEU A 17 -16.25 -20.91 29.59
N LYS A 18 -16.52 -21.72 30.62
CA LYS A 18 -17.77 -21.67 31.41
C LYS A 18 -17.82 -20.47 32.36
N ALA A 19 -16.67 -20.03 32.88
CA ALA A 19 -16.58 -18.95 33.85
C ALA A 19 -16.79 -17.54 33.25
N ASN A 20 -16.71 -17.38 31.91
CA ASN A 20 -16.73 -16.08 31.25
C ASN A 20 -18.10 -15.80 30.58
N PRO A 21 -18.98 -14.95 31.15
CA PRO A 21 -20.32 -14.70 30.61
C PRO A 21 -20.32 -13.95 29.26
N LYS A 22 -19.17 -13.44 28.81
CA LYS A 22 -18.98 -12.83 27.48
C LYS A 22 -18.80 -13.84 26.34
N SER A 23 -18.57 -15.13 26.62
CA SER A 23 -18.32 -16.16 25.58
C SER A 23 -19.59 -16.62 24.86
N LYS A 24 -20.77 -16.43 25.46
CA LYS A 24 -22.07 -16.84 24.89
C LYS A 24 -22.47 -16.06 23.64
N GLY A 25 -21.90 -14.87 23.40
CA GLY A 25 -22.18 -14.06 22.21
C GLY A 25 -21.37 -14.41 20.96
N TRP A 26 -20.28 -15.18 21.10
CA TRP A 26 -19.30 -15.36 20.03
C TRP A 26 -19.49 -16.62 19.17
N ASN A 27 -20.46 -17.48 19.50
CA ASN A 27 -20.68 -18.75 18.80
C ASN A 27 -22.12 -18.87 18.28
N ASN A 28 -22.62 -17.81 17.63
CA ASN A 28 -23.89 -17.87 16.91
C ASN A 28 -23.74 -18.87 15.73
N PRO A 29 -24.52 -19.97 15.69
CA PRO A 29 -24.47 -20.96 14.61
C PRO A 29 -24.68 -20.35 13.22
N ASN A 30 -25.47 -19.27 13.12
CA ASN A 30 -25.67 -18.54 11.87
C ASN A 30 -24.42 -17.77 11.42
N SER A 31 -23.58 -17.30 12.34
CA SER A 31 -22.32 -16.62 12.02
C SER A 31 -21.31 -17.58 11.39
N ARG A 32 -21.27 -18.84 11.85
CA ARG A 32 -20.43 -19.89 11.25
C ARG A 32 -20.93 -20.32 9.86
N LYS A 33 -22.25 -20.30 9.64
CA LYS A 33 -22.85 -20.53 8.31
C LYS A 33 -22.49 -19.41 7.33
N ASN A 34 -22.53 -18.16 7.78
CA ASN A 34 -22.14 -17.00 6.96
C ASN A 34 -20.64 -17.01 6.64
N LEU A 35 -19.76 -17.33 7.60
CA LEU A 35 -18.33 -17.53 7.32
C LEU A 35 -18.06 -18.68 6.32
N ARG A 36 -18.85 -19.77 6.37
CA ARG A 36 -18.73 -20.87 5.40
C ARG A 36 -19.12 -20.45 3.98
N GLN A 37 -20.07 -19.53 3.83
CA GLN A 37 -20.43 -18.99 2.51
C GLN A 37 -19.32 -18.11 1.94
N HIS A 38 -18.58 -17.38 2.78
CA HIS A 38 -17.40 -16.63 2.36
C HIS A 38 -16.20 -17.54 2.06
N ARG A 39 -15.98 -18.61 2.83
CA ARG A 39 -14.96 -19.63 2.48
C ARG A 39 -15.22 -20.29 1.12
N LYS A 40 -16.47 -20.61 0.80
CA LYS A 40 -16.81 -21.18 -0.52
C LYS A 40 -16.63 -20.18 -1.68
N LYS A 41 -16.62 -18.88 -1.41
CA LYS A 41 -16.33 -17.84 -2.42
C LYS A 41 -14.85 -17.45 -2.46
N GLU A 42 -14.10 -17.67 -1.39
CA GLU A 42 -12.64 -17.49 -1.35
C GLU A 42 -11.89 -18.64 -2.05
N ASP A 43 -12.52 -19.79 -2.24
CA ASP A 43 -11.99 -20.87 -3.09
C ASP A 43 -12.21 -20.62 -4.60
N GLU A 44 -13.02 -19.63 -4.97
CA GLU A 44 -13.09 -19.09 -6.33
C GLU A 44 -12.15 -17.88 -6.44
N PHE A 45 -10.85 -18.16 -6.35
CA PHE A 45 -9.88 -17.25 -6.94
C PHE A 45 -10.28 -17.05 -8.40
N ILE A 46 -10.58 -15.80 -8.78
CA ILE A 46 -10.58 -15.42 -10.19
C ILE A 46 -9.11 -15.46 -10.61
N ILE A 47 -8.65 -16.66 -10.94
CA ILE A 47 -7.40 -16.87 -11.67
C ILE A 47 -7.68 -16.23 -13.04
N PRO A 48 -6.95 -15.17 -13.44
CA PRO A 48 -7.05 -14.68 -14.80
C PRO A 48 -6.81 -15.87 -15.73
N GLU A 49 -7.72 -16.10 -16.67
CA GLU A 49 -7.59 -17.20 -17.63
C GLU A 49 -6.31 -16.96 -18.46
N VAL A 50 -5.21 -17.57 -18.00
CA VAL A 50 -3.95 -17.59 -18.74
C VAL A 50 -4.18 -18.60 -19.84
N VAL A 51 -4.32 -18.09 -21.07
CA VAL A 51 -4.31 -18.92 -22.27
C VAL A 51 -3.10 -19.83 -22.17
N ALA A 52 -3.37 -21.14 -22.06
CA ALA A 52 -2.35 -22.17 -21.99
C ALA A 52 -1.51 -22.08 -23.26
N ASP A 53 -0.27 -21.65 -23.10
CA ASP A 53 0.80 -21.91 -24.05
C ASP A 53 1.56 -23.11 -23.48
N ASP A 54 1.74 -24.11 -24.32
CA ASP A 54 2.19 -25.44 -23.94
C ASP A 54 3.62 -25.41 -23.37
N GLY A 55 3.76 -25.82 -22.10
CA GLY A 55 5.04 -26.23 -21.52
C GLY A 55 5.49 -25.50 -20.26
N ASP A 56 5.35 -26.21 -19.14
CA ASP A 56 6.14 -26.13 -17.90
C ASP A 56 6.02 -24.92 -16.93
N ASP A 57 5.88 -25.29 -15.65
CA ASP A 57 6.18 -24.55 -14.41
C ASP A 57 5.36 -23.30 -14.00
N GLY A 58 4.64 -22.63 -14.89
CA GLY A 58 3.98 -21.36 -14.54
C GLY A 58 2.89 -21.43 -13.46
N THR A 59 2.12 -22.52 -13.40
CA THR A 59 0.95 -22.65 -12.51
C THR A 59 1.31 -23.07 -11.08
N LEU A 60 2.34 -23.90 -10.91
CA LEU A 60 2.88 -24.26 -9.59
C LEU A 60 3.67 -23.09 -8.99
N GLN A 61 4.40 -22.34 -9.81
CA GLN A 61 5.14 -21.15 -9.37
C GLN A 61 4.19 -20.04 -8.91
N ALA A 62 3.09 -19.79 -9.63
CA ALA A 62 2.07 -18.83 -9.19
C ALA A 62 1.45 -19.19 -7.82
N GLN A 63 1.32 -20.47 -7.49
CA GLN A 63 0.85 -20.92 -6.17
C GLN A 63 1.92 -20.81 -5.08
N GLU A 64 3.21 -20.94 -5.39
CA GLU A 64 4.28 -20.73 -4.42
C GLU A 64 4.45 -19.26 -4.02
N ILE A 65 4.10 -18.32 -4.90
CA ILE A 65 4.08 -16.87 -4.65
C ILE A 65 3.07 -16.49 -3.55
N VAL A 66 1.92 -17.17 -3.52
CA VAL A 66 0.86 -16.96 -2.51
C VAL A 66 1.28 -17.47 -1.12
N ARG A 67 2.31 -18.32 -1.02
CA ARG A 67 2.74 -18.97 0.24
C ARG A 67 3.82 -18.22 1.03
N GLY A 68 4.20 -17.00 0.63
CA GLY A 68 5.11 -16.16 1.41
C GLY A 68 6.59 -16.52 1.31
N ARG A 69 7.02 -17.22 0.26
CA ARG A 69 8.45 -17.43 -0.04
C ARG A 69 9.07 -16.15 -0.60
N LYS A 70 10.38 -16.00 -0.35
CA LYS A 70 11.18 -14.95 -0.96
C LYS A 70 11.19 -15.13 -2.48
N LEU A 71 10.96 -14.04 -3.21
CA LEU A 71 10.86 -13.99 -4.66
C LEU A 71 12.16 -13.49 -5.24
N SER A 72 12.69 -14.15 -6.27
CA SER A 72 13.83 -13.56 -6.97
C SER A 72 13.39 -12.28 -7.69
N PRO A 73 14.24 -11.23 -7.76
CA PRO A 73 13.90 -10.01 -8.50
C PRO A 73 13.55 -10.25 -9.98
N GLU A 74 14.05 -11.34 -10.58
CA GLU A 74 13.69 -11.74 -11.94
C GLU A 74 12.28 -12.33 -12.04
N MET A 75 11.84 -13.10 -11.03
CA MET A 75 10.47 -13.60 -10.96
C MET A 75 9.47 -12.46 -10.83
N VAL A 76 9.78 -11.44 -10.02
CA VAL A 76 8.90 -10.26 -9.88
C VAL A 76 8.75 -9.52 -11.21
N LYS A 77 9.81 -9.45 -12.03
CA LYS A 77 9.73 -8.84 -13.38
C LYS A 77 8.84 -9.64 -14.34
N LYS A 78 8.78 -10.96 -14.22
CA LYS A 78 7.89 -11.81 -15.03
C LYS A 78 6.41 -11.64 -14.70
N LEU A 79 6.08 -11.15 -13.49
CA LEU A 79 4.71 -10.84 -13.09
C LEU A 79 4.18 -9.54 -13.71
N ILE A 80 5.02 -8.78 -14.43
CA ILE A 80 4.58 -7.55 -15.09
C ILE A 80 3.64 -7.92 -16.25
N PRO A 81 2.40 -7.40 -16.29
CA PRO A 81 1.45 -7.70 -17.35
C PRO A 81 2.01 -7.40 -18.75
N GLU A 82 2.02 -8.40 -19.63
CA GLU A 82 2.64 -8.25 -20.96
C GLU A 82 1.71 -7.65 -22.02
N ARG A 83 0.39 -7.91 -21.94
CA ARG A 83 -0.59 -7.57 -22.98
C ARG A 83 -1.76 -6.73 -22.45
N GLY A 84 -2.19 -5.73 -23.23
CA GLY A 84 -3.50 -5.07 -23.16
C GLY A 84 -3.80 -4.18 -21.94
N VAL A 85 -3.06 -4.30 -20.83
CA VAL A 85 -3.35 -3.56 -19.60
C VAL A 85 -2.77 -2.13 -19.61
N PHE A 86 -1.61 -1.94 -20.24
CA PHE A 86 -0.87 -0.69 -20.24
C PHE A 86 -0.62 -0.18 -21.66
N THR A 87 -0.68 1.13 -21.84
CA THR A 87 -0.06 1.80 -23.00
C THR A 87 1.47 1.65 -22.94
N ALA A 88 2.18 1.87 -24.05
CA ALA A 88 3.64 1.77 -24.07
C ALA A 88 4.32 2.71 -23.06
N GLU A 89 3.79 3.91 -22.89
CA GLU A 89 4.27 4.90 -21.92
C GLU A 89 4.02 4.43 -20.48
N GLU A 90 2.83 3.91 -20.20
CA GLU A 90 2.48 3.35 -18.88
C GLU A 90 3.35 2.14 -18.54
N LYS A 91 3.55 1.23 -19.48
CA LYS A 91 4.37 0.03 -19.29
C LYS A 91 5.81 0.41 -18.95
N ARG A 92 6.37 1.40 -19.66
CA ARG A 92 7.72 1.92 -19.38
C ARG A 92 7.82 2.50 -17.97
N ARG A 93 6.83 3.31 -17.57
CA ARG A 93 6.79 3.94 -16.25
C ARG A 93 6.61 2.94 -15.11
N PHE A 94 5.65 2.02 -15.26
CA PHE A 94 5.40 0.93 -14.32
C PHE A 94 6.65 0.05 -14.12
N THR A 95 7.23 -0.41 -15.22
CA THR A 95 8.45 -1.25 -15.19
C THR A 95 9.61 -0.48 -14.57
N GLY A 96 9.77 0.80 -14.90
CA GLY A 96 10.80 1.65 -14.33
C GLY A 96 10.72 1.73 -12.80
N ILE A 97 9.52 1.96 -12.26
CA ILE A 97 9.30 2.00 -10.80
C ILE A 97 9.62 0.64 -10.18
N VAL A 98 9.08 -0.46 -10.72
CA VAL A 98 9.31 -1.80 -10.17
C VAL A 98 10.80 -2.14 -10.15
N VAL A 99 11.50 -1.93 -11.26
CA VAL A 99 12.95 -2.21 -11.37
C VAL A 99 13.75 -1.35 -10.38
N GLN A 100 13.39 -0.08 -10.25
CA GLN A 100 14.07 0.84 -9.33
C GLN A 100 13.94 0.37 -7.87
N TYR A 101 12.73 0.03 -7.43
CA TYR A 101 12.51 -0.46 -6.06
C TYR A 101 13.11 -1.85 -5.81
N LEU A 102 13.15 -2.71 -6.83
CA LEU A 102 13.83 -4.01 -6.76
C LEU A 102 15.36 -3.88 -6.68
N SER A 103 15.95 -2.78 -7.17
CA SER A 103 17.40 -2.57 -7.13
C SER A 103 17.97 -2.41 -5.71
N ASP A 104 17.11 -2.12 -4.73
CA ASP A 104 17.46 -2.09 -3.32
C ASP A 104 17.57 -3.50 -2.70
N PHE A 105 17.12 -4.56 -3.38
CA PHE A 105 17.12 -5.96 -2.92
C PHE A 105 18.34 -6.76 -3.44
N LYS A 106 19.51 -6.12 -3.59
CA LYS A 106 20.72 -6.77 -4.15
C LYS A 106 21.27 -7.91 -3.27
N ASN A 107 21.10 -7.79 -1.96
CA ASN A 107 21.66 -8.73 -0.97
C ASN A 107 20.58 -9.56 -0.25
N GLU A 108 19.31 -9.30 -0.54
CA GLU A 108 18.17 -9.99 0.07
C GLU A 108 17.05 -10.13 -0.96
N GLU A 109 16.46 -11.31 -1.06
CA GLU A 109 15.29 -11.52 -1.91
C GLU A 109 14.02 -10.87 -1.29
N PRO A 110 13.24 -10.10 -2.07
CA PRO A 110 11.99 -9.50 -1.61
C PRO A 110 10.97 -10.56 -1.17
N THR A 111 10.19 -10.27 -0.13
CA THR A 111 9.04 -11.10 0.23
C THR A 111 7.86 -10.83 -0.72
N ALA A 112 6.87 -11.73 -0.75
CA ALA A 112 5.63 -11.51 -1.50
C ALA A 112 4.95 -10.18 -1.12
N SER A 113 4.90 -9.85 0.18
CA SER A 113 4.37 -8.56 0.65
C SER A 113 5.17 -7.34 0.16
N ASP A 114 6.48 -7.49 -0.01
CA ASP A 114 7.31 -6.43 -0.59
C ASP A 114 7.00 -6.24 -2.08
N ALA A 115 6.82 -7.34 -2.82
CA ALA A 115 6.44 -7.28 -4.23
C ALA A 115 5.04 -6.63 -4.41
N ASP A 116 4.07 -6.97 -3.55
CA ASP A 116 2.73 -6.39 -3.56
C ASP A 116 2.78 -4.87 -3.31
N ASP A 117 3.53 -4.42 -2.30
CA ASP A 117 3.67 -2.98 -2.01
C ASP A 117 4.36 -2.24 -3.17
N ILE A 118 5.38 -2.83 -3.81
CA ILE A 118 6.03 -2.25 -4.99
C ILE A 118 5.05 -2.14 -6.16
N PHE A 119 4.25 -3.16 -6.41
CA PHE A 119 3.24 -3.12 -7.45
C PHE A 119 2.13 -2.11 -7.14
N GLU A 120 1.71 -1.98 -5.88
CA GLU A 120 0.69 -0.98 -5.51
C GLU A 120 1.24 0.45 -5.65
N ILE A 121 2.53 0.69 -5.36
CA ILE A 121 3.20 1.98 -5.64
C ILE A 121 3.19 2.27 -7.15
N ALA A 122 3.63 1.31 -7.97
CA ALA A 122 3.71 1.47 -9.41
C ALA A 122 2.32 1.64 -10.05
N LYS A 123 1.34 0.86 -9.61
CA LYS A 123 -0.06 0.94 -10.05
C LYS A 123 -0.71 2.27 -9.67
N SER A 124 -0.48 2.75 -8.44
CA SER A 124 -0.99 4.04 -7.98
C SER A 124 -0.47 5.18 -8.86
N ASP A 125 0.79 5.13 -9.25
CA ASP A 125 1.41 6.13 -10.13
C ASP A 125 0.82 6.11 -11.56
N ILE A 126 0.52 4.92 -12.10
CA ILE A 126 -0.17 4.80 -13.39
C ILE A 126 -1.62 5.31 -13.32
N LEU A 127 -2.35 4.98 -12.25
CA LEU A 127 -3.72 5.47 -12.05
C LEU A 127 -3.76 6.99 -11.93
N GLU A 128 -2.81 7.58 -11.20
CA GLU A 128 -2.64 9.03 -11.09
C GLU A 128 -2.43 9.66 -12.48
N MET A 129 -1.52 9.09 -13.29
CA MET A 129 -1.28 9.56 -14.65
C MET A 129 -2.53 9.44 -15.55
N ARG A 130 -3.30 8.35 -15.42
CA ARG A 130 -4.54 8.17 -16.19
C ARG A 130 -5.58 9.21 -15.85
N ILE A 131 -5.79 9.49 -14.56
CA ILE A 131 -6.76 10.51 -14.13
C ILE A 131 -6.31 11.88 -14.63
N LEU A 132 -5.03 12.24 -14.47
CA LEU A 132 -4.50 13.51 -14.96
C LEU A 132 -4.64 13.65 -16.48
N LYS A 133 -4.46 12.57 -17.25
CA LYS A 133 -4.68 12.57 -18.70
C LYS A 133 -6.17 12.71 -19.05
N ALA A 134 -7.05 12.06 -18.30
CA ALA A 134 -8.50 12.10 -18.54
C ALA A 134 -9.12 13.47 -18.17
N THR A 135 -8.59 14.16 -17.16
CA THR A 135 -9.07 15.47 -16.70
C THR A 135 -8.31 16.64 -17.31
N LYS A 136 -7.33 16.37 -18.19
CA LYS A 136 -6.56 17.38 -18.91
C LYS A 136 -7.54 18.22 -19.73
N ASN A 137 -7.80 19.45 -19.29
CA ASN A 137 -8.71 20.44 -19.86
C ASN A 137 -10.16 20.45 -19.32
N ASP A 138 -10.48 19.69 -18.26
CA ASP A 138 -11.77 19.77 -17.59
C ASP A 138 -11.58 20.02 -16.08
N THR A 139 -11.75 21.28 -15.68
CA THR A 139 -11.62 21.71 -14.27
C THR A 139 -12.71 21.12 -13.39
N ALA A 140 -13.92 20.91 -13.92
CA ALA A 140 -14.99 20.28 -13.16
C ALA A 140 -14.67 18.80 -12.92
N ALA A 141 -14.25 18.06 -13.96
CA ALA A 141 -13.81 16.68 -13.80
C ALA A 141 -12.58 16.55 -12.89
N MET A 142 -11.67 17.53 -12.89
CA MET A 142 -10.54 17.57 -11.97
C MET A 142 -11.00 17.71 -10.50
N ILE A 143 -11.96 18.59 -10.22
CA ILE A 143 -12.54 18.74 -8.88
C ILE A 143 -13.25 17.44 -8.45
N HIS A 144 -13.99 16.80 -9.34
CA HIS A 144 -14.66 15.52 -9.03
C HIS A 144 -13.67 14.38 -8.81
N SER A 145 -12.52 14.41 -9.49
CA SER A 145 -11.47 13.40 -9.36
C SER A 145 -10.61 13.56 -8.10
N ASN A 146 -10.74 14.67 -7.36
CA ASN A 146 -9.91 14.95 -6.19
C ASN A 146 -10.03 13.89 -5.10
N GLN A 147 -11.24 13.35 -4.87
CA GLN A 147 -11.44 12.24 -3.93
C GLN A 147 -10.74 10.95 -4.39
N ALA A 148 -10.62 10.73 -5.69
CA ALA A 148 -9.89 9.58 -6.24
C ALA A 148 -8.38 9.78 -6.06
N PHE A 149 -7.85 10.99 -6.30
CA PHE A 149 -6.46 11.34 -6.04
C PHE A 149 -6.08 11.13 -4.57
N GLU A 150 -6.91 11.59 -3.62
CA GLU A 150 -6.63 11.36 -2.19
C GLU A 150 -6.57 9.87 -1.83
N LYS A 151 -7.48 9.05 -2.39
CA LYS A 151 -7.47 7.60 -2.15
C LYS A 151 -6.22 6.94 -2.72
N ILE A 152 -5.84 7.31 -3.95
CA ILE A 152 -4.62 6.81 -4.61
C ILE A 152 -3.39 7.23 -3.81
N TYR A 153 -3.32 8.49 -3.39
CA TYR A 153 -2.22 9.02 -2.58
C TYR A 153 -2.08 8.26 -1.26
N LYS A 154 -3.18 8.05 -0.52
CA LYS A 154 -3.15 7.30 0.75
C LYS A 154 -2.68 5.86 0.57
N ARG A 155 -3.11 5.18 -0.50
CA ARG A 155 -2.65 3.82 -0.82
C ARG A 155 -1.16 3.79 -1.16
N LYS A 156 -0.72 4.69 -2.05
CA LYS A 156 0.69 4.86 -2.44
C LYS A 156 1.57 5.13 -1.23
N GLN A 157 1.13 6.00 -0.33
CA GLN A 157 1.85 6.37 0.88
C GLN A 157 1.92 5.20 1.88
N SER A 158 0.80 4.52 2.12
CA SER A 158 0.78 3.34 3.00
C SER A 158 1.71 2.24 2.49
N ALA A 159 1.73 1.97 1.18
CA ALA A 159 2.63 0.98 0.60
C ALA A 159 4.12 1.37 0.75
N LYS A 160 4.45 2.65 0.57
CA LYS A 160 5.81 3.18 0.84
C LYS A 160 6.21 3.01 2.30
N GLU A 161 5.34 3.38 3.23
CA GLU A 161 5.58 3.28 4.67
C GLU A 161 5.72 1.82 5.12
N ASN A 162 4.87 0.92 4.63
CA ASN A 162 4.96 -0.51 4.90
C ASN A 162 6.27 -1.11 4.42
N LEU A 163 6.68 -0.75 3.20
CA LEU A 163 7.95 -1.21 2.61
C LEU A 163 9.16 -0.67 3.37
N ALA A 164 9.11 0.60 3.79
CA ALA A 164 10.15 1.23 4.60
C ALA A 164 10.26 0.59 6.00
N ALA A 165 9.12 0.34 6.66
CA ALA A 165 9.06 -0.29 7.98
C ALA A 165 9.67 -1.70 7.94
N ARG A 166 9.19 -2.56 7.03
CA ARG A 166 9.73 -3.93 6.90
C ARG A 166 11.20 -3.96 6.52
N ARG A 167 11.68 -2.96 5.79
CA ARG A 167 13.12 -2.84 5.51
C ARG A 167 13.92 -2.41 6.72
N THR A 168 13.41 -1.46 7.49
CA THR A 168 14.06 -1.01 8.73
C THR A 168 14.22 -2.18 9.69
N ASP A 169 13.20 -3.03 9.83
CA ASP A 169 13.25 -4.25 10.65
C ASP A 169 14.28 -5.28 10.17
N ARG A 170 14.64 -5.26 8.87
CA ARG A 170 15.62 -6.17 8.25
C ARG A 170 17.04 -5.58 8.16
N LYS A 171 17.23 -4.29 8.44
CA LYS A 171 18.57 -3.66 8.42
C LYS A 171 19.36 -4.11 9.65
N ASP A 172 20.46 -4.83 9.40
CA ASP A 172 21.46 -5.16 10.42
C ASP A 172 22.21 -3.87 10.84
N ASP A 173 22.40 -3.63 12.14
CA ASP A 173 23.04 -2.41 12.70
C ASP A 173 24.44 -2.13 12.11
N ARG A 174 25.10 -3.14 11.56
CA ARG A 174 26.43 -3.03 10.91
C ARG A 174 26.36 -2.41 9.51
N ASN A 175 25.20 -2.49 8.83
CA ASN A 175 24.95 -1.96 7.49
C ASN A 175 24.01 -0.73 7.51
N ALA A 176 23.77 -0.13 8.68
CA ALA A 176 22.85 0.99 8.89
C ALA A 176 23.14 2.28 8.07
N ARG A 177 24.21 2.29 7.25
CA ARG A 177 24.61 3.42 6.39
C ARG A 177 24.14 3.31 4.95
N GLU A 178 23.51 2.21 4.54
CA GLU A 178 22.96 2.12 3.19
C GLU A 178 21.61 2.87 3.11
N ILE A 179 21.66 4.06 2.54
CA ILE A 179 20.47 4.84 2.16
C ILE A 179 19.81 4.13 0.97
N THR A 180 18.59 3.64 1.16
CA THR A 180 17.83 2.96 0.09
C THR A 180 16.98 3.94 -0.70
N ILE A 181 16.54 3.55 -1.90
CA ILE A 181 15.64 4.37 -2.71
C ILE A 181 14.32 4.62 -1.99
N VAL A 182 13.81 3.63 -1.24
CA VAL A 182 12.62 3.79 -0.41
C VAL A 182 12.82 4.87 0.65
N ASP A 183 13.96 4.88 1.34
CA ASP A 183 14.27 5.89 2.37
C ASP A 183 14.33 7.30 1.75
N LEU A 184 14.95 7.44 0.57
CA LEU A 184 15.02 8.70 -0.16
C LEU A 184 13.62 9.21 -0.55
N VAL A 185 12.76 8.32 -1.05
CA VAL A 185 11.41 8.70 -1.48
C VAL A 185 10.56 9.13 -0.28
N VAL A 186 10.61 8.40 0.83
CA VAL A 186 9.85 8.73 2.04
C VAL A 186 10.35 10.05 2.65
N ASN A 187 11.66 10.25 2.72
CA ASN A 187 12.25 11.49 3.24
C ASN A 187 11.89 12.69 2.37
N TYR A 188 11.99 12.55 1.04
CA TYR A 188 11.59 13.59 0.12
C TYR A 188 10.11 13.97 0.26
N ASP A 189 9.20 13.00 0.34
CA ASP A 189 7.77 13.26 0.52
C ASP A 189 7.49 13.99 1.84
N ASN A 190 8.21 13.62 2.91
CA ASN A 190 8.11 14.29 4.20
C ASN A 190 8.60 15.74 4.14
N GLU A 191 9.73 15.99 3.48
CA GLU A 191 10.26 17.35 3.26
C GLU A 191 9.29 18.20 2.45
N GLN A 192 8.75 17.68 1.34
CA GLN A 192 7.76 18.41 0.53
C GLN A 192 6.52 18.75 1.35
N LYS A 193 6.02 17.81 2.15
CA LYS A 193 4.88 18.05 3.04
C LYS A 193 5.17 19.12 4.09
N GLN A 194 6.40 19.19 4.62
CA GLN A 194 6.78 20.25 5.55
C GLN A 194 6.85 21.62 4.85
N LEU A 195 7.42 21.67 3.65
CA LEU A 195 7.49 22.91 2.85
C LEU A 195 6.10 23.44 2.51
N GLU A 196 5.18 22.56 2.11
CA GLU A 196 3.80 22.95 1.82
C GLU A 196 3.07 23.45 3.06
N LYS A 197 3.25 22.80 4.22
CA LYS A 197 2.68 23.27 5.49
C LYS A 197 3.16 24.67 5.84
N GLN A 198 4.47 24.91 5.76
CA GLN A 198 5.04 26.24 6.01
C GLN A 198 4.49 27.29 5.04
N ARG A 199 4.28 26.92 3.77
CA ARG A 199 3.67 27.80 2.77
C ARG A 199 2.22 28.14 3.12
N VAL A 200 1.42 27.15 3.52
CA VAL A 200 0.03 27.35 3.93
C VAL A 200 -0.06 28.23 5.19
N GLU A 201 0.79 27.97 6.19
CA GLU A 201 0.86 28.79 7.40
C GLU A 201 1.18 30.25 7.08
N ARG A 202 2.17 30.49 6.20
CA ARG A 202 2.50 31.84 5.74
C ARG A 202 1.33 32.53 5.05
N LEU A 203 0.63 31.84 4.14
CA LEU A 203 -0.53 32.39 3.45
C LEU A 203 -1.70 32.69 4.41
N LEU A 204 -1.89 31.86 5.44
CA LEU A 204 -2.90 32.12 6.48
C LEU A 204 -2.55 33.34 7.33
N GLU A 205 -1.28 33.54 7.66
CA GLU A 205 -0.82 34.75 8.35
C GLU A 205 -0.97 36.00 7.49
N GLU A 206 -0.65 35.92 6.20
CA GLU A 206 -0.86 37.01 5.24
C GLU A 206 -2.34 37.36 5.11
N ASN A 207 -3.24 36.36 4.99
CA ASN A 207 -4.69 36.60 4.97
C ASN A 207 -5.16 37.28 6.26
N LYS A 208 -4.73 36.83 7.44
CA LYS A 208 -5.08 37.48 8.72
C LYS A 208 -4.64 38.94 8.76
N LYS A 209 -3.41 39.24 8.34
CA LYS A 209 -2.91 40.62 8.26
C LYS A 209 -3.72 41.46 7.27
N THR A 210 -4.14 40.86 6.16
CA THR A 210 -4.93 41.54 5.13
C THR A 210 -6.33 41.83 5.65
N ASP A 211 -6.98 40.87 6.31
CA ASP A 211 -8.28 41.03 6.97
C ASP A 211 -8.25 42.09 8.08
N GLU A 212 -7.19 42.15 8.88
CA GLU A 212 -7.01 43.18 9.91
C GLU A 212 -6.89 44.57 9.29
N LYS A 213 -6.11 44.71 8.21
CA LYS A 213 -6.02 45.96 7.45
C LYS A 213 -7.36 46.36 6.86
N LEU A 214 -8.08 45.40 6.26
CA LEU A 214 -9.38 45.63 5.64
C LEU A 214 -10.43 46.07 6.67
N LYS A 215 -10.46 45.42 7.84
CA LYS A 215 -11.29 45.83 8.99
C LYS A 215 -10.94 47.21 9.51
N LYS A 216 -9.66 47.60 9.47
CA LYS A 216 -9.21 48.92 9.88
C LYS A 216 -9.68 49.99 8.89
N VAL A 217 -9.52 49.75 7.59
CA VAL A 217 -10.01 50.64 6.52
C VAL A 217 -11.53 50.80 6.58
N ILE A 218 -12.29 49.72 6.73
CA ILE A 218 -13.75 49.79 6.86
C ILE A 218 -14.18 50.67 8.05
N ARG A 219 -13.49 50.55 9.20
CA ARG A 219 -13.76 51.39 10.38
C ARG A 219 -13.38 52.85 10.15
N GLU A 220 -12.31 53.12 9.42
CA GLU A 220 -11.85 54.48 9.09
C GLU A 220 -12.80 55.15 8.07
N ASP A 221 -13.38 54.39 7.16
CA ASP A 221 -14.34 54.84 6.13
C ASP A 221 -15.80 54.92 6.62
N ASN A 222 -16.07 54.68 7.91
CA ASN A 222 -17.38 54.80 8.56
C ASN A 222 -18.51 53.95 7.91
N PHE A 223 -18.18 52.74 7.46
CA PHE A 223 -19.15 51.70 7.08
C PHE A 223 -19.41 50.70 8.22
#